data_AF-A0A6B2LFI5-F1
#
_entry.id   AF-A0A6B2LFI5-F1
#
_cell.length_a   1.000
_cell.length_b   1.000
_cell.length_c   1.000
_cell.angle_alpha   90.00
_cell.angle_beta   90.00
_cell.angle_gamma   90.00
#
_symmetry.space_group_name_H-M   'P 1'
#
loop_
_entity.id
_entity.type
_entity.pdbx_description
1 polymer ?
#
loop_
_entity_poly.entity_id
_entity_poly.type
_entity_poly.pdbx_seq_one_letter_code
_entity_poly.pdbx_strand_id
1 'polypeptide(L)'
;MIWGEHFNKVPVPSRFIGKETYNSVFCGPNQIFLLRKYNFSVVQFQNGTVTSYQHFFTGTQIVAASFGVSHGLLLTWDGKVMPYGNNDKNQLGMKKDEEVKLIGSYSLDCVPLNIIITKVASGSYHNVVLSDQGNVYVWGDNKFGQLGVGDQKNRAFPELLNLEGEFIDDIFCGEYHTILISKKREAFVFGSNKNGQLGIGKDIDVQLTPKAL
;
A
#
# COMPACT_ATOMS: atom_id res chain seq x y z
N MET A 1 2.28 -12.07 18.97
CA MET A 1 3.50 -11.59 19.66
C MET A 1 3.95 -10.35 18.94
N ILE A 2 4.18 -9.24 19.64
CA ILE A 2 4.53 -7.94 19.03
C ILE A 2 5.98 -7.61 19.37
N TRP A 3 6.71 -7.10 18.38
CA TRP A 3 8.12 -6.72 18.46
C TRP A 3 8.30 -5.25 18.06
N GLY A 4 9.41 -4.65 18.46
CA GLY A 4 9.76 -3.28 18.09
C GLY A 4 9.03 -2.21 18.92
N GLU A 5 9.21 -0.95 18.52
CA GLU A 5 8.76 0.23 19.27
C GLU A 5 7.23 0.40 19.30
N HIS A 6 6.48 -0.44 18.59
CA HIS A 6 5.02 -0.44 18.62
C HIS A 6 4.44 -0.71 20.01
N PHE A 7 5.16 -1.45 20.87
CA PHE A 7 4.63 -1.92 22.15
C PHE A 7 5.42 -1.44 23.37
N ASN A 8 6.73 -1.27 23.29
CA ASN A 8 7.53 -0.79 24.41
C ASN A 8 8.80 -0.12 23.88
N LYS A 9 9.32 0.87 24.62
CA LYS A 9 10.67 1.43 24.36
C LYS A 9 11.80 0.40 24.52
N VAL A 10 11.48 -0.75 25.12
CA VAL A 10 12.41 -1.86 25.30
C VAL A 10 12.07 -2.94 24.26
N PRO A 11 13.03 -3.38 23.44
CA PRO A 11 12.80 -4.32 22.34
C PRO A 11 12.64 -5.76 22.85
N VAL A 12 11.65 -6.00 23.70
CA VAL A 12 11.30 -7.33 24.19
C VAL A 12 9.94 -7.76 23.63
N PRO A 13 9.80 -9.02 23.19
CA PRO A 13 8.53 -9.55 22.71
C PRO A 13 7.45 -9.37 23.76
N SER A 14 6.37 -8.71 23.37
CA SER A 14 5.23 -8.49 24.25
C SER A 14 4.00 -9.22 23.70
N ARG A 15 3.26 -9.86 24.61
CA ARG A 15 2.00 -10.52 24.26
C ARG A 15 0.85 -9.52 24.40
N PHE A 16 0.22 -9.17 23.28
CA PHE A 16 -1.09 -8.53 23.31
C PHE A 16 -2.17 -9.59 23.56
N ILE A 17 -3.01 -9.35 24.58
CA ILE A 17 -4.18 -10.16 24.88
C ILE A 17 -5.41 -9.33 24.52
N GLY A 18 -5.94 -9.55 23.31
CA GLY A 18 -7.19 -8.93 22.91
C GLY A 18 -8.40 -9.65 23.53
N LYS A 19 -9.56 -9.00 23.49
CA LYS A 19 -10.83 -9.56 24.01
C LYS A 19 -11.46 -10.61 23.08
N GLU A 20 -10.90 -10.81 21.88
CA GLU A 20 -11.46 -11.66 20.82
C GLU A 20 -10.35 -12.34 19.98
N THR A 21 -10.76 -13.21 19.05
CA THR A 21 -9.87 -13.85 18.07
C THR A 21 -9.64 -12.95 16.86
N TYR A 22 -8.39 -12.90 16.38
CA TYR A 22 -8.00 -12.16 15.18
C TYR A 22 -7.37 -13.13 14.17
N ASN A 23 -7.73 -12.98 12.90
CA ASN A 23 -7.35 -13.92 11.83
C ASN A 23 -6.16 -13.40 11.01
N SER A 24 -5.95 -12.09 10.98
CA SER A 24 -4.85 -11.46 10.26
C SER A 24 -4.31 -10.28 11.04
N VAL A 25 -3.01 -10.01 10.88
CA VAL A 25 -2.33 -8.87 11.48
C VAL A 25 -1.54 -8.17 10.38
N PHE A 26 -1.62 -6.85 10.34
CA PHE A 26 -0.79 -6.04 9.47
C PHE A 26 -0.08 -4.96 10.28
N CYS A 27 1.10 -4.55 9.84
CA CYS A 27 1.94 -3.59 10.54
C CYS A 27 2.18 -2.37 9.64
N GLY A 28 1.74 -1.20 10.10
CA GLY A 28 2.15 0.08 9.55
C GLY A 28 3.25 0.72 10.41
N PRO A 29 3.84 1.85 9.97
CA PRO A 29 4.97 2.50 10.65
C PRO A 29 4.73 2.83 12.13
N ASN A 30 3.47 3.11 12.52
CA ASN A 30 3.09 3.45 13.90
C ASN A 30 1.76 2.80 14.33
N GLN A 31 1.29 1.78 13.61
CA GLN A 31 -0.05 1.21 13.82
C GLN A 31 -0.04 -0.29 13.56
N ILE A 32 -0.82 -1.05 14.32
CA ILE A 32 -1.03 -2.49 14.09
C ILE A 32 -2.51 -2.68 13.77
N PHE A 33 -2.79 -3.42 12.71
CA PHE A 33 -4.14 -3.65 12.23
C PHE A 33 -4.51 -5.09 12.51
N LEU A 34 -5.62 -5.31 13.20
CA LEU A 34 -6.04 -6.65 13.60
C LEU A 34 -7.39 -6.98 12.94
N LEU A 35 -7.38 -7.96 12.06
CA LEU A 35 -8.60 -8.38 11.37
C LEU A 35 -9.37 -9.44 12.13
N ARG A 36 -10.70 -9.33 12.09
CA ARG A 36 -11.63 -10.38 12.50
C ARG A 36 -12.40 -10.87 11.28
N LYS A 37 -12.89 -12.11 11.33
CA LYS A 37 -13.49 -12.83 10.19
C LYS A 37 -14.55 -12.03 9.40
N TYR A 38 -15.32 -11.15 10.05
CA TYR A 38 -16.36 -10.34 9.40
C TYR A 38 -16.33 -8.84 9.77
N ASN A 39 -15.37 -8.42 10.60
CA ASN A 39 -15.26 -7.06 11.11
C ASN A 39 -13.82 -6.57 10.97
N PHE A 40 -13.64 -5.43 10.32
CA PHE A 40 -12.37 -4.74 10.30
C PHE A 40 -12.26 -3.80 11.50
N SER A 41 -11.28 -4.06 12.36
CA SER A 41 -10.95 -3.19 13.49
C SER A 41 -9.52 -2.69 13.35
N VAL A 42 -9.33 -1.37 13.33
CA VAL A 42 -8.00 -0.81 13.56
C VAL A 42 -7.81 -0.69 15.06
N VAL A 43 -6.68 -1.20 15.53
CA VAL A 43 -6.26 -1.10 16.91
C VAL A 43 -5.01 -0.25 16.92
N GLN A 44 -5.16 1.05 17.17
CA GLN A 44 -3.99 1.90 17.21
C GLN A 44 -3.25 1.68 18.52
N PHE A 45 -1.95 1.43 18.41
CA PHE A 45 -1.07 1.32 19.57
C PHE A 45 -0.18 2.56 19.63
N GLN A 46 -0.01 3.09 20.83
CA GLN A 46 1.02 4.07 21.14
C GLN A 46 1.68 3.65 22.46
N ASN A 47 2.98 3.36 22.42
CA ASN A 47 3.76 2.93 23.59
C ASN A 47 3.10 1.76 24.35
N GLY A 48 2.64 0.72 23.65
CA GLY A 48 2.05 -0.47 24.27
C GLY A 48 0.63 -0.34 24.80
N THR A 49 0.06 0.86 24.70
CA THR A 49 -1.33 1.10 25.07
C THR A 49 -2.17 1.20 23.81
N VAL A 50 -3.31 0.53 23.81
CA VAL A 50 -4.30 0.76 22.76
C VAL A 50 -4.91 2.14 22.97
N THR A 51 -4.67 3.05 22.04
CA THR A 51 -5.17 4.42 22.09
C THR A 51 -6.52 4.57 21.41
N SER A 52 -6.83 3.72 20.44
CA SER A 52 -8.14 3.70 19.79
C SER A 52 -8.53 2.30 19.31
N TYR A 53 -9.81 2.00 19.48
CA TYR A 53 -10.49 0.91 18.79
C TYR A 53 -11.52 1.55 17.87
N GLN A 54 -11.30 1.44 16.57
CA GLN A 54 -12.28 1.90 15.59
C GLN A 54 -12.71 0.70 14.75
N HIS A 55 -14.02 0.48 14.67
CA HIS A 55 -14.63 -0.53 13.81
C HIS A 55 -15.04 0.17 12.51
N PHE A 56 -14.44 -0.19 11.38
CA PHE A 56 -14.66 0.56 10.15
C PHE A 56 -15.61 -0.13 9.19
N PHE A 57 -15.70 -1.46 9.23
CA PHE A 57 -16.47 -2.19 8.22
C PHE A 57 -17.18 -3.41 8.84
N THR A 58 -18.48 -3.53 8.56
CA THR A 58 -19.26 -4.75 8.78
C THR A 58 -19.61 -5.32 7.41
N GLY A 59 -19.48 -6.64 7.22
CA GLY A 59 -19.96 -7.33 6.01
C GLY A 59 -19.01 -7.38 4.80
N THR A 60 -17.76 -6.95 4.91
CA THR A 60 -16.73 -7.16 3.87
C THR A 60 -15.47 -7.79 4.48
N GLN A 61 -14.97 -8.86 3.87
CA GLN A 61 -13.72 -9.50 4.27
C GLN A 61 -12.53 -8.78 3.65
N ILE A 62 -11.57 -8.36 4.48
CA ILE A 62 -10.26 -7.86 4.03
C ILE A 62 -9.30 -9.04 3.92
N VAL A 63 -8.62 -9.17 2.79
CA VAL A 63 -7.71 -10.27 2.47
C VAL A 63 -6.25 -9.86 2.43
N ALA A 64 -5.96 -8.58 2.18
CA ALA A 64 -4.62 -8.01 2.27
C ALA A 64 -4.67 -6.54 2.68
N ALA A 65 -3.54 -6.01 3.15
CA ALA A 65 -3.37 -4.59 3.42
C ALA A 65 -1.92 -4.19 3.21
N SER A 66 -1.71 -2.92 2.83
CA SER A 66 -0.39 -2.29 2.75
C SER A 66 -0.46 -0.88 3.33
N PHE A 67 0.65 -0.39 3.88
CA PHE A 67 0.70 0.88 4.59
C PHE A 67 1.91 1.69 4.19
N GLY A 68 1.67 2.98 3.90
CA GLY A 68 2.71 3.98 3.85
C GLY A 68 2.92 4.67 5.19
N VAL A 69 3.50 5.87 5.16
CA VAL A 69 3.86 6.62 6.38
C VAL A 69 2.61 7.00 7.20
N SER A 70 1.57 7.45 6.52
CA SER A 70 0.36 8.02 7.13
C SER A 70 -0.94 7.60 6.45
N HIS A 71 -0.89 6.63 5.54
CA HIS A 71 -2.02 6.07 4.82
C HIS A 71 -1.90 4.56 4.68
N GLY A 72 -2.97 3.92 4.22
CA GLY A 72 -2.92 2.52 3.81
C GLY A 72 -4.00 2.15 2.83
N LEU A 73 -3.81 0.99 2.23
CA LEU A 73 -4.72 0.34 1.31
C LEU A 73 -5.18 -0.98 1.91
N LEU A 74 -6.49 -1.20 1.91
CA LEU A 74 -7.10 -2.46 2.30
C LEU A 74 -7.66 -3.13 1.05
N LEU A 75 -7.33 -4.39 0.83
CA LEU A 75 -7.86 -5.19 -0.26
C LEU A 75 -8.99 -6.07 0.26
N THR A 76 -10.16 -5.95 -0.33
CA THR A 76 -11.32 -6.78 -0.04
C THR A 76 -11.27 -8.09 -0.80
N TRP A 77 -12.00 -9.10 -0.32
CA TRP A 77 -12.10 -10.42 -0.97
C TRP A 77 -12.72 -10.36 -2.38
N ASP A 78 -13.55 -9.36 -2.66
CA ASP A 78 -14.16 -9.10 -3.98
C ASP A 78 -13.29 -8.20 -4.87
N GLY A 79 -12.04 -7.94 -4.49
CA GLY A 79 -11.05 -7.26 -5.33
C GLY A 79 -11.15 -5.74 -5.35
N LYS A 80 -11.85 -5.14 -4.39
CA LYS A 80 -11.90 -3.68 -4.20
C LYS A 80 -10.77 -3.22 -3.30
N VAL A 81 -10.24 -2.05 -3.60
CA VAL A 81 -9.25 -1.38 -2.77
C VAL A 81 -9.92 -0.25 -2.00
N MET A 82 -9.69 -0.22 -0.70
CA MET A 82 -10.21 0.81 0.20
C MET A 82 -9.04 1.59 0.81
N PRO A 83 -8.81 2.84 0.37
CA PRO A 83 -7.77 3.68 0.95
C PRO A 83 -8.24 4.26 2.29
N TYR A 84 -7.31 4.46 3.23
CA TYR A 84 -7.60 5.17 4.49
C TYR A 84 -6.36 5.94 4.99
N GLY A 85 -6.57 6.95 5.81
CA GLY A 85 -5.53 7.78 6.41
C GLY A 85 -5.41 9.16 5.76
N ASN A 86 -4.19 9.69 5.70
CA ASN A 86 -3.89 11.04 5.20
C ASN A 86 -3.97 11.10 3.65
N ASN A 87 -4.36 12.27 3.10
CA ASN A 87 -4.42 12.51 1.65
C ASN A 87 -3.64 13.75 1.17
N ASP A 88 -2.73 14.30 1.96
CA ASP A 88 -2.02 15.56 1.67
C ASP A 88 -1.13 15.51 0.42
N LYS A 89 -0.80 14.30 -0.06
CA LYS A 89 -0.04 14.01 -1.29
C LYS A 89 -0.89 13.31 -2.35
N ASN A 90 -2.21 13.28 -2.18
CA ASN A 90 -3.16 12.55 -3.02
C ASN A 90 -3.00 11.01 -2.97
N GLN A 91 -2.42 10.48 -1.89
CA GLN A 91 -2.14 9.06 -1.74
C GLN A 91 -3.39 8.21 -1.52
N LEU A 92 -4.58 8.79 -1.31
CA LEU A 92 -5.84 8.04 -1.28
C LEU A 92 -6.45 7.84 -2.68
N GLY A 93 -5.95 8.51 -3.72
CA GLY A 93 -6.50 8.35 -5.08
C GLY A 93 -7.83 9.09 -5.29
N MET A 94 -8.07 10.19 -4.57
CA MET A 94 -9.36 10.91 -4.52
C MET A 94 -9.16 12.43 -4.61
N LYS A 95 -10.22 13.18 -4.97
CA LYS A 95 -10.18 14.65 -5.04
C LYS A 95 -10.01 15.27 -3.64
N LYS A 96 -9.33 16.42 -3.57
CA LYS A 96 -8.95 17.10 -2.31
C LYS A 96 -10.13 17.62 -1.47
N ASP A 97 -11.30 17.81 -2.11
CA ASP A 97 -12.51 18.35 -1.48
C ASP A 97 -13.51 17.27 -1.02
N GLU A 98 -13.19 16.00 -1.23
CA GLU A 98 -13.94 14.89 -0.65
C GLU A 98 -13.32 14.58 0.72
N GLU A 99 -13.84 15.22 1.78
CA GLU A 99 -13.59 14.72 3.14
C GLU A 99 -13.97 13.24 3.18
N VAL A 100 -13.04 12.39 3.63
CA VAL A 100 -13.38 11.02 4.01
C VAL A 100 -14.20 11.11 5.30
N LYS A 101 -15.49 11.42 5.16
CA LYS A 101 -16.49 10.90 6.08
C LYS A 101 -16.47 9.40 5.86
N LEU A 102 -15.70 8.71 6.71
CA LEU A 102 -15.88 7.30 6.96
C LEU A 102 -17.37 6.98 6.87
N ILE A 103 -17.73 6.07 5.97
CA ILE A 103 -18.99 5.32 5.80
C ILE A 103 -19.39 5.29 4.32
N GLY A 104 -19.29 4.10 3.72
CA GLY A 104 -20.04 3.72 2.51
C GLY A 104 -19.19 3.49 1.28
N SER A 105 -18.90 2.22 0.98
CA SER A 105 -18.82 1.70 -0.40
C SER A 105 -17.96 2.47 -1.42
N TYR A 106 -16.82 3.04 -1.05
CA TYR A 106 -15.86 3.53 -2.03
C TYR A 106 -14.96 2.38 -2.46
N SER A 107 -15.29 1.74 -3.60
CA SER A 107 -14.24 1.24 -4.48
C SER A 107 -13.42 2.43 -4.95
N LEU A 108 -12.14 2.26 -5.29
CA LEU A 108 -11.54 3.19 -6.23
C LEU A 108 -12.38 3.16 -7.51
N ASP A 109 -13.32 4.10 -7.67
CA ASP A 109 -14.12 4.26 -8.89
C ASP A 109 -13.25 4.62 -10.12
N CYS A 110 -11.97 4.88 -9.87
CA CYS A 110 -10.92 5.14 -10.85
C CYS A 110 -10.15 3.88 -11.28
N VAL A 111 -10.39 2.71 -10.67
CA VAL A 111 -10.05 1.42 -11.28
C VAL A 111 -11.30 0.95 -12.04
N PRO A 112 -11.22 0.65 -13.35
CA PRO A 112 -12.39 0.23 -14.12
C PRO A 112 -13.20 -0.87 -13.41
N LEU A 113 -14.53 -0.74 -13.37
CA LEU A 113 -15.46 -1.61 -12.60
C LEU A 113 -15.32 -3.12 -12.87
N ASN A 114 -14.66 -3.50 -13.96
CA ASN A 114 -14.45 -4.89 -14.36
C ASN A 114 -13.05 -5.43 -14.01
N ILE A 115 -12.29 -4.74 -13.17
CA ILE A 115 -10.93 -5.11 -12.80
C ILE A 115 -10.89 -5.52 -11.34
N ILE A 116 -10.44 -6.74 -11.10
CA ILE A 116 -10.28 -7.30 -9.77
C ILE A 116 -8.85 -7.06 -9.33
N ILE A 117 -8.66 -6.32 -8.25
CA ILE A 117 -7.33 -6.18 -7.65
C ILE A 117 -7.00 -7.44 -6.85
N THR A 118 -5.77 -7.92 -7.01
CA THR A 118 -5.26 -9.13 -6.35
C THR A 118 -4.14 -8.83 -5.35
N LYS A 119 -3.40 -7.73 -5.54
CA LYS A 119 -2.36 -7.28 -4.61
C LYS A 119 -2.34 -5.77 -4.46
N VAL A 120 -1.90 -5.32 -3.28
CA VAL A 120 -1.71 -3.92 -2.92
C VAL A 120 -0.33 -3.73 -2.30
N ALA A 121 0.36 -2.66 -2.66
CA ALA A 121 1.63 -2.25 -2.08
C ALA A 121 1.67 -0.72 -1.93
N SER A 122 2.20 -0.25 -0.81
CA SER A 122 2.35 1.17 -0.51
C SER A 122 3.79 1.44 -0.10
N GLY A 123 4.40 2.46 -0.71
CA GLY A 123 5.61 3.07 -0.19
C GLY A 123 5.27 4.24 0.72
N SER A 124 6.19 5.19 0.92
CA SER A 124 5.95 6.27 1.89
C SER A 124 4.70 7.08 1.62
N TYR A 125 4.51 7.48 0.35
CA TYR A 125 3.39 8.31 -0.10
C TYR A 125 2.88 7.93 -1.49
N HIS A 126 3.28 6.75 -1.98
CA HIS A 126 2.87 6.23 -3.29
C HIS A 126 2.28 4.84 -3.13
N ASN A 127 1.52 4.43 -4.14
CA ASN A 127 0.79 3.19 -4.13
C ASN A 127 0.92 2.48 -5.46
N VAL A 128 0.85 1.16 -5.38
CA VAL A 128 0.89 0.23 -6.49
C VAL A 128 -0.14 -0.85 -6.22
N VAL A 129 -0.96 -1.18 -7.21
CA VAL A 129 -1.90 -2.31 -7.14
C VAL A 129 -1.79 -3.16 -8.39
N LEU A 130 -2.01 -4.46 -8.22
CA LEU A 130 -1.95 -5.45 -9.28
C LEU A 130 -3.34 -6.01 -9.54
N SER A 131 -3.78 -6.04 -10.79
CA SER A 131 -5.02 -6.72 -11.17
C SER A 131 -4.83 -8.21 -11.43
N ASP A 132 -5.94 -8.94 -11.47
CA ASP A 132 -6.02 -10.33 -11.94
C ASP A 132 -5.57 -10.53 -13.39
N GLN A 133 -5.60 -9.46 -14.19
CA GLN A 133 -5.12 -9.43 -15.58
C GLN A 133 -3.62 -9.09 -15.70
N GLY A 134 -2.89 -8.96 -14.58
CA GLY A 134 -1.47 -8.63 -14.59
C GLY A 134 -1.16 -7.16 -14.85
N ASN A 135 -2.18 -6.30 -14.88
CA ASN A 135 -2.02 -4.85 -15.05
C ASN A 135 -1.64 -4.19 -13.73
N VAL A 136 -0.74 -3.21 -13.79
CA VAL A 136 -0.28 -2.45 -12.63
C VAL A 136 -0.82 -1.03 -12.68
N TYR A 137 -1.43 -0.60 -11.59
CA TYR A 137 -1.88 0.79 -11.43
C TYR A 137 -1.09 1.47 -10.32
N VAL A 138 -0.71 2.72 -10.56
CA VAL A 138 0.17 3.50 -9.68
C VAL A 138 -0.41 4.89 -9.39
N TRP A 139 -0.26 5.39 -8.16
CA TRP A 139 -0.62 6.77 -7.82
C TRP A 139 0.07 7.29 -6.55
N GLY A 140 -0.11 8.58 -6.26
CA GLY A 140 0.45 9.27 -5.11
C GLY A 140 1.68 10.11 -5.46
N ASP A 141 2.62 10.21 -4.53
CA ASP A 141 3.87 10.96 -4.70
C ASP A 141 4.76 10.31 -5.77
N ASN A 142 5.38 11.14 -6.62
CA ASN A 142 6.28 10.70 -7.68
C ASN A 142 7.58 11.50 -7.76
N LYS A 143 7.98 12.16 -6.67
CA LYS A 143 9.13 13.09 -6.68
C LYS A 143 10.45 12.44 -7.11
N PHE A 144 10.58 11.14 -6.91
CA PHE A 144 11.75 10.36 -7.28
C PHE A 144 11.45 9.35 -8.38
N GLY A 145 10.38 9.51 -9.15
CA GLY A 145 10.02 8.58 -10.24
C GLY A 145 9.45 7.25 -9.75
N GLN A 146 9.04 7.13 -8.48
CA GLN A 146 8.58 5.89 -7.88
C GLN A 146 7.28 5.31 -8.49
N LEU A 147 6.60 6.08 -9.36
CA LEU A 147 5.47 5.59 -10.14
C LEU A 147 5.87 5.00 -11.50
N GLY A 148 7.08 5.27 -12.02
CA GLY A 148 7.54 4.68 -13.28
C GLY A 148 6.88 5.26 -14.55
N VAL A 149 6.16 6.38 -14.44
CA VAL A 149 5.35 6.95 -15.53
C VAL A 149 6.13 7.90 -16.46
N GLY A 150 7.47 7.88 -16.41
CA GLY A 150 8.34 8.68 -17.27
C GLY A 150 8.48 10.16 -16.87
N ASP A 151 7.91 10.55 -15.73
CA ASP A 151 8.05 11.89 -15.16
C ASP A 151 8.16 11.84 -13.62
N GLN A 152 8.25 13.00 -12.97
CA GLN A 152 8.29 13.16 -11.51
C GLN A 152 7.06 13.88 -10.95
N LYS A 153 5.93 13.84 -11.66
CA LYS A 153 4.68 14.50 -11.26
C LYS A 153 3.81 13.54 -10.46
N ASN A 154 3.28 14.02 -9.35
CA ASN A 154 2.37 13.23 -8.52
C ASN A 154 1.10 12.88 -9.30
N ARG A 155 0.52 11.70 -9.03
CA ARG A 155 -0.75 11.27 -9.62
C ARG A 155 -1.81 11.23 -8.55
N ALA A 156 -2.88 12.00 -8.74
CA ALA A 156 -3.98 12.05 -7.79
C ALA A 156 -4.94 10.88 -7.92
N PHE A 157 -4.85 10.12 -9.01
CA PHE A 157 -5.67 8.94 -9.32
C PHE A 157 -4.78 7.82 -9.83
N PRO A 158 -5.20 6.55 -9.71
CA PRO A 158 -4.53 5.42 -10.33
C PRO A 158 -4.32 5.66 -11.83
N GLU A 159 -3.08 5.54 -12.24
CA GLU A 159 -2.66 5.54 -13.64
C GLU A 159 -2.21 4.13 -14.01
N LEU A 160 -2.65 3.63 -15.17
CA LEU A 160 -2.15 2.36 -15.70
C LEU A 160 -0.69 2.54 -16.09
N LEU A 161 0.19 1.73 -15.50
CA LEU A 161 1.61 1.71 -15.84
C LEU A 161 1.81 0.98 -17.17
N ASN A 162 2.43 1.64 -18.14
CA ASN A 162 2.78 1.01 -19.40
C ASN A 162 4.00 0.09 -19.22
N LEU A 163 3.78 -1.21 -19.40
CA LEU A 163 4.80 -2.26 -19.27
C LEU A 163 5.00 -3.03 -20.58
N GLU A 164 4.65 -2.43 -21.72
CA GLU A 164 4.85 -3.00 -23.07
C GLU A 164 4.28 -4.42 -23.25
N GLY A 165 3.21 -4.74 -22.53
CA GLY A 165 2.53 -6.04 -22.59
C GLY A 165 3.06 -7.10 -21.62
N GLU A 166 3.98 -6.75 -20.71
CA GLU A 166 4.42 -7.66 -19.65
C GLU A 166 3.30 -7.97 -18.65
N PHE A 167 3.18 -9.25 -18.30
CA PHE A 167 2.24 -9.71 -17.28
C PHE A 167 2.92 -9.75 -15.93
N ILE A 168 2.47 -8.91 -15.00
CA ILE A 168 3.04 -8.84 -13.64
C ILE A 168 2.40 -9.88 -12.72
N ASP A 169 3.24 -10.55 -11.93
CA ASP A 169 2.84 -11.57 -10.95
C ASP A 169 3.00 -11.06 -9.51
N ASP A 170 3.93 -10.13 -9.25
CA ASP A 170 4.13 -9.56 -7.91
C ASP A 170 4.54 -8.08 -7.91
N ILE A 171 4.23 -7.40 -6.81
CA ILE A 171 4.49 -5.97 -6.62
C ILE A 171 5.04 -5.69 -5.23
N PHE A 172 6.01 -4.78 -5.15
CA PHE A 172 6.64 -4.35 -3.91
C PHE A 172 6.95 -2.86 -3.94
N CYS A 173 6.77 -2.21 -2.80
CA CYS A 173 7.17 -0.82 -2.60
C CYS A 173 8.20 -0.74 -1.48
N GLY A 174 9.30 -0.06 -1.74
CA GLY A 174 10.11 0.54 -0.68
C GLY A 174 9.67 1.97 -0.39
N GLU A 175 10.48 2.70 0.38
CA GLU A 175 10.15 4.07 0.80
C GLU A 175 9.90 5.01 -0.41
N TYR A 176 10.82 4.97 -1.38
CA TYR A 176 10.86 5.84 -2.56
C TYR A 176 11.11 5.08 -3.86
N HIS A 177 10.85 3.78 -3.90
CA HIS A 177 11.05 2.96 -5.09
C HIS A 177 10.03 1.83 -5.16
N THR A 178 9.86 1.29 -6.36
CA THR A 178 8.94 0.21 -6.68
C THR A 178 9.69 -0.90 -7.39
N ILE A 179 9.30 -2.14 -7.09
CA ILE A 179 9.79 -3.35 -7.74
C ILE A 179 8.58 -4.15 -8.20
N LEU A 180 8.60 -4.59 -9.46
CA LEU A 180 7.61 -5.49 -10.04
C LEU A 180 8.30 -6.79 -10.45
N ILE A 181 7.61 -7.91 -10.34
CA ILE A 181 8.09 -9.21 -10.82
C ILE A 181 7.12 -9.72 -11.89
N SER A 182 7.60 -9.94 -13.11
CA SER A 182 6.79 -10.52 -14.18
C SER A 182 6.55 -12.01 -13.99
N LYS A 183 5.57 -12.58 -14.69
CA LYS A 183 5.36 -14.03 -14.81
C LYS A 183 6.62 -14.76 -15.30
N LYS A 184 7.46 -14.08 -16.09
CA LYS A 184 8.73 -14.60 -16.61
C LYS A 184 9.86 -14.56 -15.58
N ARG A 185 9.59 -14.11 -14.35
CA ARG A 185 10.55 -13.92 -13.25
C ARG A 185 11.57 -12.82 -13.49
N GLU A 186 11.25 -11.87 -14.38
CA GLU A 186 12.06 -10.66 -14.58
C GLU A 186 11.65 -9.60 -13.57
N ALA A 187 12.63 -8.91 -12.99
CA ALA A 187 12.39 -7.83 -12.05
C ALA A 187 12.46 -6.49 -12.76
N PHE A 188 11.46 -5.63 -12.54
CA PHE A 188 11.43 -4.27 -13.04
C PHE A 188 11.53 -3.30 -11.86
N VAL A 189 12.46 -2.35 -11.95
CA VAL A 189 12.75 -1.40 -10.87
C VAL A 189 12.61 0.03 -11.36
N PHE A 190 12.05 0.89 -10.51
CA PHE A 190 11.92 2.33 -10.76
C PHE A 190 11.78 3.11 -9.46
N GLY A 191 12.09 4.40 -9.51
CA GLY A 191 12.12 5.29 -8.35
C GLY A 191 13.51 5.78 -7.99
N SER A 192 13.69 6.11 -6.71
CA SER A 192 14.96 6.56 -6.16
C SER A 192 15.99 5.45 -6.20
N ASN A 193 17.21 5.79 -6.63
CA ASN A 193 18.39 4.94 -6.63
C ASN A 193 19.60 5.63 -5.96
N LYS A 194 19.38 6.72 -5.22
CA LYS A 194 20.43 7.49 -4.53
C LYS A 194 21.33 6.66 -3.62
N ASN A 195 20.82 5.54 -3.11
CA ASN A 195 21.55 4.60 -2.24
C ASN A 195 21.90 3.29 -2.95
N GLY A 196 21.65 3.17 -4.26
CA GLY A 196 21.80 1.93 -5.02
C GLY A 196 20.68 0.91 -4.83
N GLN A 197 19.55 1.31 -4.25
CA GLN A 197 18.46 0.40 -3.89
C GLN A 197 17.75 -0.25 -5.08
N LEU A 198 17.92 0.27 -6.30
CA LEU A 198 17.38 -0.37 -7.50
C LEU A 198 18.33 -1.44 -8.08
N GLY A 199 19.59 -1.50 -7.63
CA GLY A 199 20.56 -2.46 -8.15
C GLY A 199 21.08 -2.17 -9.57
N ILE A 200 20.82 -0.98 -10.13
CA ILE A 200 21.17 -0.61 -11.52
C ILE A 200 22.50 0.15 -11.66
N GLY A 201 23.38 0.05 -10.67
CA GLY A 201 24.58 0.90 -10.53
C GLY A 201 24.31 2.20 -9.76
N LYS A 202 25.36 2.98 -9.47
CA LYS A 202 25.26 4.24 -8.68
C LYS A 202 25.31 5.51 -9.53
N ASP A 203 25.52 5.39 -10.84
CA ASP A 203 25.65 6.54 -11.75
C ASP A 203 24.27 7.14 -12.13
N ILE A 204 23.18 6.50 -11.70
CA ILE A 204 21.80 6.92 -11.95
C ILE A 204 21.14 7.11 -10.59
N ASP A 205 20.77 8.34 -10.24
CA ASP A 205 20.10 8.64 -8.96
C ASP A 205 18.61 8.30 -8.94
N VAL A 206 17.97 8.29 -10.11
CA VAL A 206 16.52 8.11 -10.28
C VAL A 206 16.25 7.37 -11.59
N GLN A 207 15.34 6.39 -11.53
CA GLN A 207 14.84 5.66 -12.69
C GLN A 207 13.35 5.99 -12.89
N LEU A 208 13.02 6.75 -13.95
CA LEU A 208 11.68 7.29 -14.17
C LEU A 208 10.71 6.33 -14.87
N THR A 209 11.23 5.28 -15.47
CA THR A 209 10.46 4.23 -16.18
C THR A 209 10.89 2.85 -15.70
N PRO A 210 10.04 1.81 -15.78
CA PRO A 210 10.42 0.46 -15.40
C PRO A 210 11.68 0.01 -16.15
N LYS A 211 12.74 -0.34 -15.40
CA LYS A 211 13.98 -0.91 -15.94
C LYS A 211 14.08 -2.37 -15.52
N ALA A 212 14.21 -3.26 -16.49
CA ALA A 212 14.47 -4.68 -16.22
C ALA A 212 15.88 -4.87 -15.62
N LEU A 213 16.01 -5.83 -14.70
CA LEU A 213 17.27 -6.32 -14.13
C LEU A 213 17.73 -7.61 -14.82
#